data_AF-M9L925-F1
#
_entry.id   AF-M9L925-F1
#
_cell.length_a   1.000
_cell.length_b   1.000
_cell.length_c   1.000
_cell.angle_alpha   90.00
_cell.angle_beta   90.00
_cell.angle_gamma   90.00
#
_symmetry.space_group_name_H-M   'P 1'
#
loop_
_entity.id
_entity.type
_entity.pdbx_description
1 polymer ?
#
loop_
_entity_poly.entity_id
_entity_poly.type
_entity_poly.pdbx_seq_one_letter_code
_entity_poly.pdbx_strand_id
1 'polypeptide(L)'
;MGKVKVGVIGVGSISEMHFGGYHKNNEAELVGVCDLSADRAKEKADRFGAPDAKIYTDYYELLANPDVEAVSIRSDGSAMWSIPGAGHLSTYAGI
;
A
#
# COMPACT_ATOMS: atom_id res chain seq x y z
N MET A 1 -12.65 -17.54 8.14
CA MET A 1 -11.44 -17.08 7.43
C MET A 1 -10.96 -15.79 8.09
N GLY A 2 -9.64 -15.60 8.22
CA GLY A 2 -9.05 -14.37 8.76
C GLY A 2 -9.06 -13.23 7.74
N LYS A 3 -8.78 -12.01 8.19
CA LYS A 3 -8.60 -10.86 7.30
C LYS A 3 -7.32 -11.04 6.48
N VAL A 4 -7.36 -10.68 5.20
CA VAL A 4 -6.17 -10.66 4.33
C VAL A 4 -5.30 -9.48 4.75
N LYS A 5 -4.05 -9.77 5.12
CA LYS A 5 -3.08 -8.75 5.48
C LYS A 5 -2.46 -8.11 4.23
N VAL A 6 -2.72 -6.83 4.03
CA VAL A 6 -2.35 -6.08 2.83
C VAL A 6 -1.27 -5.05 3.12
N GLY A 7 -0.25 -5.00 2.27
CA GLY A 7 0.72 -3.91 2.19
C GLY A 7 0.39 -2.96 1.04
N VAL A 8 0.57 -1.65 1.22
CA VAL A 8 0.35 -0.64 0.17
C VAL A 8 1.68 0.03 -0.17
N ILE A 9 2.02 0.11 -1.46
CA ILE A 9 3.21 0.84 -1.95
C ILE A 9 2.76 2.04 -2.78
N GLY A 10 3.19 3.23 -2.35
CA GLY A 10 2.87 4.53 -2.90
C GLY A 10 1.59 5.12 -2.29
N VAL A 11 1.65 6.35 -1.78
CA VAL A 11 0.51 7.04 -1.13
C VAL A 11 0.18 8.42 -1.71
N GLY A 12 0.43 8.60 -3.01
CA GLY A 12 0.17 9.85 -3.75
C GLY A 12 -1.30 10.31 -3.80
N SER A 13 -1.58 11.41 -4.49
CA SER A 13 -2.86 12.16 -4.40
C SER A 13 -4.14 11.36 -4.72
N ILE A 14 -4.05 10.29 -5.52
CA ILE A 14 -5.19 9.42 -5.90
C ILE A 14 -5.33 8.21 -4.96
N SER A 15 -4.43 8.07 -3.99
CA SER A 15 -4.43 6.95 -3.04
C SER A 15 -5.68 6.87 -2.17
N GLU A 16 -6.36 7.99 -1.97
CA GLU A 16 -7.47 8.12 -1.03
C GLU A 16 -8.64 7.18 -1.34
N MET A 17 -8.94 6.94 -2.63
CA MET A 17 -9.99 5.99 -3.01
C MET A 17 -9.65 4.54 -2.66
N HIS A 18 -8.38 4.14 -2.82
CA HIS A 18 -7.96 2.77 -2.51
C HIS A 18 -7.94 2.54 -0.99
N PHE A 19 -7.40 3.50 -0.24
CA PHE A 19 -7.40 3.42 1.21
C PHE A 19 -8.82 3.46 1.81
N GLY A 20 -9.73 4.26 1.24
CA GLY A 20 -11.15 4.25 1.64
C GLY A 20 -11.85 2.91 1.38
N GLY A 21 -11.43 2.17 0.34
CA GLY A 21 -11.90 0.81 0.08
C GLY A 21 -11.43 -0.18 1.15
N TYR A 22 -10.14 -0.14 1.52
CA TYR A 22 -9.59 -0.98 2.59
C TYR A 22 -10.22 -0.67 3.95
N HIS A 23 -10.43 0.61 4.27
CA HIS A 23 -11.08 1.02 5.51
C HIS A 23 -12.50 0.46 5.66
N LYS A 24 -13.25 0.35 4.55
CA LYS A 24 -14.61 -0.18 4.54
C LYS A 24 -14.69 -1.70 4.40
N ASN A 25 -13.58 -2.36 4.07
CA ASN A 25 -13.55 -3.79 3.82
C ASN A 25 -13.12 -4.54 5.08
N ASN A 26 -14.06 -5.24 5.72
CA ASN A 26 -13.77 -6.04 6.92
C ASN A 26 -12.98 -7.32 6.62
N GLU A 27 -12.77 -7.68 5.35
CA GLU A 27 -11.97 -8.82 4.92
C GLU A 27 -10.50 -8.45 4.67
N ALA A 28 -10.13 -7.16 4.75
CA ALA A 28 -8.77 -6.68 4.56
C ALA A 28 -8.25 -5.95 5.79
N GLU A 29 -6.96 -6.14 6.09
CA GLU A 29 -6.26 -5.46 7.16
C GLU A 29 -4.97 -4.85 6.59
N LEU A 30 -4.80 -3.54 6.74
CA LEU A 30 -3.58 -2.87 6.30
C LEU A 30 -2.49 -3.05 7.34
N VAL A 31 -1.46 -3.84 7.01
CA VAL A 31 -0.34 -4.14 7.91
C VAL A 31 0.94 -3.40 7.54
N GLY A 32 1.00 -2.82 6.34
CA GLY A 32 2.16 -2.08 5.85
C GLY A 32 1.80 -0.97 4.89
N VAL A 33 2.44 0.19 5.03
CA VAL A 33 2.32 1.31 4.11
C VAL A 33 3.71 1.80 3.75
N CYS A 34 4.03 1.80 2.47
CA CYS A 34 5.31 2.22 1.92
C CYS A 34 5.16 3.47 1.08
N ASP A 35 5.99 4.49 1.33
CA ASP A 35 6.15 5.65 0.45
C ASP A 35 7.55 6.25 0.64
N LEU A 36 8.09 6.91 -0.39
CA LEU A 36 9.39 7.59 -0.28
C LEU A 36 9.42 8.66 0.83
N SER A 37 8.26 9.21 1.20
CA SER A 37 8.11 10.08 2.37
C SER A 37 7.39 9.34 3.48
N ALA A 38 8.13 9.04 4.56
CA ALA A 38 7.58 8.43 5.77
C ALA A 38 6.44 9.26 6.37
N ASP A 39 6.56 10.60 6.35
CA ASP A 39 5.53 11.50 6.88
C ASP A 39 4.22 11.36 6.09
N ARG A 40 4.28 11.31 4.75
CA ARG A 40 3.09 11.08 3.91
C ARG A 40 2.49 9.70 4.14
N ALA A 41 3.33 8.67 4.25
CA ALA A 41 2.88 7.30 4.52
C ALA A 41 2.13 7.22 5.86
N LYS A 42 2.69 7.85 6.90
CA LYS A 42 2.10 7.89 8.23
C LYS A 42 0.79 8.68 8.25
N GLU A 43 0.76 9.89 7.68
CA GLU A 43 -0.44 10.72 7.61
C GLU A 43 -1.60 9.95 6.95
N LYS A 44 -1.31 9.22 5.87
CA LYS A 44 -2.31 8.43 5.15
C LYS A 44 -2.74 7.19 5.95
N ALA A 45 -1.81 6.47 6.56
CA ALA A 45 -2.13 5.33 7.42
C ALA A 45 -3.08 5.75 8.56
N ASP A 46 -2.78 6.86 9.24
CA ASP A 46 -3.60 7.42 10.31
C ASP A 46 -4.98 7.85 9.78
N ARG A 47 -5.02 8.60 8.66
CA ARG A 47 -6.26 9.12 8.07
C ARG A 47 -7.21 8.03 7.58
N PHE A 48 -6.70 6.88 7.17
CA PHE A 48 -7.50 5.80 6.59
C PHE A 48 -7.68 4.59 7.53
N GLY A 49 -7.44 4.79 8.83
CA GLY A 49 -7.76 3.79 9.85
C GLY A 49 -6.83 2.59 9.85
N ALA A 50 -5.56 2.79 9.47
CA ALA A 50 -4.48 1.83 9.62
C ALA A 50 -3.35 2.37 10.52
N PRO A 51 -3.63 2.91 11.72
CA PRO A 51 -2.62 3.53 12.58
C PRO A 51 -1.55 2.53 13.05
N ASP A 52 -1.89 1.24 13.09
CA ASP A 52 -0.98 0.16 13.48
C ASP A 52 -0.16 -0.39 12.29
N ALA A 53 -0.39 0.10 11.07
CA ALA A 53 0.36 -0.34 9.91
C ALA A 53 1.82 0.11 10.02
N LYS A 54 2.74 -0.80 9.71
CA LYS A 54 4.16 -0.48 9.70
C LYS A 54 4.48 0.43 8.52
N ILE A 55 5.15 1.54 8.81
CA ILE A 55 5.57 2.50 7.79
C ILE A 55 6.92 2.08 7.22
N TYR A 56 7.00 2.06 5.89
CA TYR A 56 8.20 1.73 5.13
C TYR A 56 8.55 2.87 4.18
N THR A 57 9.84 3.07 3.95
CA THR A 57 10.35 3.96 2.89
C THR A 57 11.03 3.20 1.76
N ASP A 58 11.33 1.93 1.99
CA ASP A 58 11.81 0.97 1.00
C ASP A 58 10.76 -0.13 0.80
N TYR A 59 10.37 -0.34 -0.46
CA TYR A 59 9.39 -1.38 -0.79
C TYR A 59 9.98 -2.79 -0.66
N TYR A 60 11.30 -2.97 -0.76
CA TYR A 60 11.93 -4.27 -0.52
C TYR A 60 11.72 -4.71 0.93
N GLU A 61 11.77 -3.78 1.89
CA GLU A 61 11.48 -4.09 3.30
C GLU A 61 10.01 -4.46 3.52
N LEU A 62 9.09 -3.81 2.81
CA LEU A 62 7.68 -4.19 2.85
C LEU A 62 7.45 -5.58 2.25
N LEU A 63 8.08 -5.89 1.12
CA LEU A 63 7.97 -7.20 0.45
C LEU A 63 8.63 -8.33 1.24
N ALA A 64 9.66 -8.01 2.03
CA ALA A 64 10.31 -8.97 2.91
C ALA A 64 9.50 -9.27 4.19
N ASN A 65 8.41 -8.54 4.45
CA ASN A 65 7.58 -8.75 5.63
C ASN A 65 6.71 -10.01 5.48
N PRO A 66 6.93 -11.07 6.28
CA PRO A 66 6.16 -12.32 6.18
C PRO A 66 4.69 -12.17 6.59
N ASP A 67 4.34 -11.09 7.29
CA ASP A 67 2.95 -10.78 7.62
C ASP A 67 2.15 -10.22 6.44
N VAL A 68 2.81 -9.80 5.35
CA VAL A 68 2.12 -9.24 4.18
C VAL A 68 1.71 -10.38 3.25
N GLU A 69 0.40 -10.60 3.12
CA GLU A 69 -0.17 -11.66 2.25
C GLU A 69 -0.47 -11.15 0.83
N ALA A 70 -0.75 -9.85 0.70
CA ALA A 70 -1.00 -9.20 -0.59
C ALA A 70 -0.41 -7.79 -0.63
N VAL A 71 -0.02 -7.33 -1.81
CA VAL A 71 0.54 -5.98 -1.99
C VAL A 71 -0.22 -5.21 -3.06
N SER A 72 -0.60 -3.99 -2.72
CA SER A 72 -1.26 -3.04 -3.60
C SER A 72 -0.28 -1.95 -4.00
N ILE A 73 0.16 -1.96 -5.25
CA ILE A 73 1.13 -1.01 -5.78
C ILE A 73 0.39 0.07 -6.56
N ARG A 74 0.61 1.33 -6.19
CA ARG A 74 0.09 2.49 -6.92
C ARG A 74 1.07 3.65 -6.78
N SER A 75 1.97 3.71 -7.74
CA SER A 75 2.82 4.85 -8.05
C SER A 75 2.12 5.78 -9.05
N ASP A 76 2.46 7.08 -9.05
CA ASP A 76 2.19 7.89 -10.23
C ASP A 76 2.96 7.31 -11.43
N GLY A 77 2.51 7.56 -12.66
CA GLY A 77 3.10 6.93 -13.85
C GLY A 77 4.61 7.12 -14.01
N SER A 78 5.19 8.13 -13.36
CA SER A 78 6.64 8.37 -13.29
C SER A 78 7.40 7.38 -12.39
N ALA A 79 6.84 7.04 -11.23
CA ALA A 79 7.50 6.11 -10.30
C ALA A 79 7.34 4.64 -10.72
N MET A 80 6.29 4.27 -11.46
CA MET A 80 6.13 2.89 -11.99
C MET A 80 7.28 2.48 -12.92
N TRP A 81 7.78 3.40 -13.75
CA TRP A 81 8.93 3.16 -14.63
C TRP A 81 10.26 3.08 -13.87
N SER A 82 10.31 3.61 -12.64
CA SER A 82 11.52 3.67 -11.82
C SER A 82 11.69 2.44 -10.91
N ILE A 83 10.71 1.54 -10.84
CA ILE A 83 10.81 0.28 -10.10
C ILE A 83 11.41 -0.79 -11.03
N PRO A 84 12.67 -1.21 -10.83
CA PRO A 84 13.28 -2.24 -11.66
C PRO A 84 12.48 -3.54 -11.53
N GLY A 85 12.03 -4.11 -12.67
CA GLY A 85 11.27 -5.37 -12.68
C GLY A 85 9.74 -5.24 -12.63
N ALA A 86 9.19 -4.04 -12.53
CA ALA A 86 7.73 -3.81 -12.54
C ALA A 86 7.07 -3.95 -13.94
N GLY A 87 7.80 -4.48 -14.94
CA GLY A 87 7.27 -4.75 -16.26
C GLY A 87 6.11 -5.73 -16.17
N HIS A 88 4.89 -5.19 -16.25
CA HIS A 88 3.63 -5.93 -16.23
C HIS A 88 3.06 -6.34 -14.85
N LEU A 89 3.20 -5.51 -13.82
CA LEU A 89 2.34 -5.62 -12.63
C LEU A 89 1.03 -4.88 -12.91
N SER A 90 0.03 -5.63 -13.39
CA SER A 90 -1.34 -5.15 -13.64
C SER A 90 -1.89 -4.49 -12.38
N THR A 91 -2.17 -3.19 -12.45
CA THR A 91 -3.06 -2.52 -11.50
C THR A 91 -4.40 -3.23 -11.52
N TYR A 92 -4.72 -4.00 -10.48
CA TYR A 92 -6.07 -4.53 -10.29
C TYR A 92 -6.97 -3.37 -9.84
N ALA A 93 -7.30 -2.49 -10.78
CA ALA A 93 -8.35 -1.51 -10.65
C ALA A 93 -9.68 -2.21 -10.98
N GLY A 94 -10.11 -3.09 -10.08
CA GLY A 94 -11.47 -3.61 -10.09
C GLY A 94 -12.37 -2.68 -9.28
N ILE A 95 -12.80 -1.59 -9.92
CA ILE A 95 -14.05 -0.87 -9.64
C ILE A 95 -14.87 -0.87 -10.92
#